data_AF-A0A364L3X9-F1
#
_entry.id   AF-A0A364L3X9-F1
#
_cell.length_a   1.000
_cell.length_b   1.000
_cell.length_c   1.000
_cell.angle_alpha   90.00
_cell.angle_beta   90.00
_cell.angle_gamma   90.00
#
_symmetry.space_group_name_H-M   'P 1'
#
loop_
_entity.id
_entity.type
_entity.pdbx_description
1 polymer ?
#
loop_
_entity_poly.entity_id
_entity_poly.type
_entity_poly.pdbx_seq_one_letter_code
_entity_poly.pdbx_strand_id
1 'polypeptide(L)'
;MLAKRNGRSWYQWYAETDTPQERKLIFKLDLLIVPYAFVGFWINYIDSSNISMEFLWGIFTLLQYRATTYSELMAYRFFIGLFEASFFVGVHYVLGSWYRADELGRRGGIFYIGLTLGSLTAGLIQSAASANLEGVAGLAGWRWQFIIVALMTFIVAIAGFFIWPGTPDIPNKLFLSDEEVCLAQERMNKNGTGESNANTPKFSLGLLRAIFTNWRVYVLTIWNILFWNSDPQPWGGYLLWIESLNRYSTAEVNRIGASAPGIGILYVLFINFSSDLWLGRTASIVLAHIVNITSMTILVVWNVPESAKWFAFNIYFFDIAMSSVLYGWANDILRHDKQQRAIATDTDTVTTSGIATTTVTPTIVKTVTETWILPTPSAYRGVNYYQYLNDYFYPDGDQGCLTCGYGGGGYETADWNGNYSYYTNGTTQQINFESENYPSYSTILCQLPGQPAATDCSQWTVVFQGYLHATQTGNYTLAPDLLEDNALFFWGGEKAYSSYENNNTDGGVSYTQPAGLPHTFAYEMVAGEFLPITFIYANGYGPALNRLTITSPNGTTYPDDLNFFVPPCPNSPFVP
;
A
#
# COMPACT_ATOMS: atom_id res chain seq x y z
N MET A 1 -44.99 -0.73 17.00
CA MET A 1 -45.88 -1.46 16.08
C MET A 1 -45.71 -0.86 14.69
N LEU A 2 -44.98 -1.55 13.82
CA LEU A 2 -44.67 -1.09 12.47
C LEU A 2 -45.94 -1.20 11.62
N ALA A 3 -46.54 -0.06 11.26
CA ALA A 3 -47.61 -0.05 10.27
C ALA A 3 -47.05 -0.64 8.97
N LYS A 4 -47.63 -1.76 8.55
CA LYS A 4 -47.40 -2.39 7.24
C LYS A 4 -47.59 -1.28 6.19
N ARG A 5 -46.52 -0.85 5.52
CA ARG A 5 -46.62 0.05 4.36
C ARG A 5 -47.52 -0.67 3.36
N ASN A 6 -48.74 -0.17 3.17
CA ASN A 6 -49.70 -0.79 2.25
C ASN A 6 -49.09 -0.86 0.84
N GLY A 7 -49.31 -2.01 0.20
CA GLY A 7 -48.68 -2.49 -1.03
C GLY A 7 -48.39 -1.42 -2.07
N ARG A 8 -47.10 -1.17 -2.29
CA ARG A 8 -46.60 -0.49 -3.49
C ARG A 8 -45.81 -1.50 -4.29
N SER A 9 -46.26 -1.83 -5.49
CA SER A 9 -45.63 -2.84 -6.35
C SER A 9 -44.22 -2.42 -6.77
N TRP A 10 -43.36 -3.39 -7.09
CA TRP A 10 -41.96 -3.15 -7.46
C TRP A 10 -41.76 -2.26 -8.69
N TYR A 11 -42.77 -2.16 -9.56
CA TYR A 11 -42.79 -1.30 -10.76
C TYR A 11 -43.45 0.08 -10.53
N GLN A 12 -44.03 0.36 -9.36
CA GLN A 12 -44.68 1.65 -9.09
C GLN A 12 -43.64 2.71 -8.69
N TRP A 13 -43.15 3.45 -9.69
CA TRP A 13 -42.17 4.54 -9.52
C TRP A 13 -42.75 5.79 -8.83
N TYR A 14 -44.03 6.08 -9.09
CA TYR A 14 -44.76 7.23 -8.53
C TYR A 14 -45.70 6.81 -7.41
N ALA A 15 -46.11 7.74 -6.53
CA ALA A 15 -47.09 7.45 -5.49
C ALA A 15 -48.49 7.45 -6.12
N GLU A 16 -49.40 6.64 -5.57
CA GLU A 16 -50.78 6.60 -6.06
C GLU A 16 -51.49 7.95 -5.91
N THR A 17 -51.04 8.76 -4.95
CA THR A 17 -51.52 10.12 -4.68
C THR A 17 -50.91 11.20 -5.58
N ASP A 18 -49.91 10.89 -6.42
CA ASP A 18 -49.26 11.89 -7.26
C ASP A 18 -50.12 12.24 -8.49
N THR A 19 -50.39 13.54 -8.65
CA THR A 19 -51.09 14.12 -9.81
C THR A 19 -50.26 14.00 -11.11
N PRO A 20 -50.87 14.08 -12.30
CA PRO A 20 -50.15 14.01 -13.57
C PRO A 20 -49.05 15.08 -13.72
N GLN A 21 -49.29 16.29 -13.18
CA GLN A 21 -48.31 17.37 -13.16
C GLN A 21 -47.13 17.05 -12.24
N GLU A 22 -47.37 16.48 -11.06
CA GLU A 22 -46.31 16.06 -10.14
C GLU A 22 -45.46 14.94 -10.74
N ARG A 23 -46.07 13.96 -11.41
CA ARG A 23 -45.33 12.87 -12.08
C ARG A 23 -44.40 13.41 -13.17
N LYS A 24 -44.86 14.39 -13.95
CA LYS A 24 -44.05 15.05 -14.99
C LYS A 24 -42.87 15.82 -14.39
N LEU A 25 -43.09 16.53 -13.28
CA LEU A 25 -42.04 17.21 -12.53
C LEU A 25 -41.03 16.22 -11.95
N ILE A 26 -41.49 15.16 -11.27
CA ILE A 26 -40.63 14.10 -10.71
C ILE A 26 -39.80 13.45 -11.81
N PHE A 27 -40.39 13.11 -12.97
CA PHE A 27 -39.66 12.53 -14.09
C PHE A 27 -38.56 13.45 -14.60
N LYS A 28 -38.85 14.75 -14.71
CA LYS A 28 -37.88 15.76 -15.16
C LYS A 28 -36.76 15.95 -14.15
N LEU A 29 -37.09 15.99 -12.85
CA LEU A 29 -36.12 16.03 -11.76
C LEU A 29 -35.29 14.75 -11.74
N ASP A 30 -35.89 13.58 -11.95
CA ASP A 30 -35.16 12.32 -12.03
C ASP A 30 -34.17 12.33 -13.18
N LEU A 31 -34.55 12.84 -14.36
CA LEU A 31 -33.68 12.93 -15.52
C LEU A 31 -32.55 13.96 -15.37
N LEU A 32 -32.76 15.00 -14.56
CA LEU A 32 -31.76 16.04 -14.28
C LEU A 32 -30.84 15.70 -13.10
N ILE A 33 -31.41 15.20 -12.00
CA ILE A 33 -30.72 14.98 -10.73
C ILE A 33 -30.12 13.58 -10.71
N VAL A 34 -30.84 12.54 -11.12
CA VAL A 34 -30.38 11.15 -10.88
C VAL A 34 -29.23 10.75 -11.81
N PRO A 35 -29.28 10.94 -13.14
CA PRO A 35 -28.12 10.70 -14.01
C PRO A 35 -26.93 11.57 -13.67
N TYR A 36 -27.14 12.83 -13.30
CA TYR A 36 -26.05 13.74 -12.99
C TYR A 36 -25.49 13.55 -11.58
N ALA A 37 -26.29 13.20 -10.57
CA ALA A 37 -25.79 12.77 -9.27
C ALA A 37 -25.12 11.40 -9.38
N PHE A 38 -25.60 10.51 -10.25
CA PHE A 38 -24.96 9.23 -10.54
C PHE A 38 -23.62 9.42 -11.23
N VAL A 39 -23.57 10.15 -12.35
CA VAL A 39 -22.33 10.48 -13.08
C VAL A 39 -21.41 11.34 -12.22
N GLY A 40 -21.98 12.27 -11.46
CA GLY A 40 -21.28 13.15 -10.55
C GLY A 40 -20.77 12.44 -9.30
N PHE A 41 -21.35 11.32 -8.86
CA PHE A 41 -20.83 10.47 -7.76
C PHE A 41 -19.87 9.42 -8.29
N TRP A 42 -20.09 9.01 -9.53
CA TRP A 42 -19.14 8.26 -10.32
C TRP A 42 -17.87 9.07 -10.63
N ILE A 43 -17.93 10.41 -10.66
CA ILE A 43 -16.82 11.30 -11.08
C ILE A 43 -16.37 12.33 -10.02
N ASN A 44 -17.20 12.56 -9.01
CA ASN A 44 -16.89 13.04 -7.66
C ASN A 44 -16.82 14.57 -7.37
N TYR A 45 -17.89 15.42 -7.56
CA TYR A 45 -18.31 16.53 -6.61
C TYR A 45 -19.19 17.74 -7.16
N ILE A 46 -20.26 18.25 -6.48
CA ILE A 46 -21.28 19.24 -6.95
C ILE A 46 -21.95 20.13 -5.85
N ASP A 47 -21.85 21.46 -6.04
CA ASP A 47 -22.83 22.52 -5.71
C ASP A 47 -22.58 23.73 -6.66
N SER A 48 -23.53 24.65 -6.86
CA SER A 48 -23.33 25.90 -7.62
C SER A 48 -22.22 26.79 -7.02
N SER A 49 -21.82 26.54 -5.76
CA SER A 49 -20.64 27.13 -5.11
C SER A 49 -19.36 26.27 -5.16
N ASN A 50 -19.45 24.98 -5.53
CA ASN A 50 -18.38 23.98 -5.46
C ASN A 50 -17.85 23.46 -6.81
N ILE A 51 -18.34 23.91 -7.97
CA ILE A 51 -17.74 23.55 -9.27
C ILE A 51 -16.25 23.95 -9.31
N SER A 52 -15.91 25.07 -8.67
CA SER A 52 -14.51 25.45 -8.47
C SER A 52 -13.73 24.41 -7.67
N MET A 53 -14.33 23.78 -6.66
CA MET A 53 -13.67 22.76 -5.86
C MET A 53 -13.49 21.46 -6.63
N GLU A 54 -14.46 21.05 -7.46
CA GLU A 54 -14.32 19.86 -8.30
C GLU A 54 -13.29 20.04 -9.41
N PHE A 55 -13.26 21.23 -9.99
CA PHE A 55 -12.22 21.60 -10.94
C PHE A 55 -10.84 21.63 -10.26
N LEU A 56 -10.75 22.12 -9.02
CA LEU A 56 -9.51 22.10 -8.24
C LEU A 56 -9.12 20.67 -7.86
N TRP A 57 -10.07 19.82 -7.47
CA TRP A 57 -9.86 18.37 -7.24
C TRP A 57 -9.25 17.73 -8.50
N GLY A 58 -9.82 18.00 -9.67
CA GLY A 58 -9.30 17.51 -10.96
C GLY A 58 -7.88 17.99 -11.26
N ILE A 59 -7.57 19.26 -10.95
CA ILE A 59 -6.21 19.82 -11.09
C ILE A 59 -5.23 19.08 -10.18
N PHE A 60 -5.54 18.94 -8.89
CA PHE A 60 -4.63 18.29 -7.95
C PHE A 60 -4.51 16.79 -8.21
N THR A 61 -5.57 16.14 -8.72
CA THR A 61 -5.52 14.77 -9.23
C THR A 61 -4.58 14.66 -10.42
N LEU A 62 -4.65 15.58 -11.39
CA LEU A 62 -3.72 15.63 -12.52
C LEU A 62 -2.28 15.81 -12.03
N LEU A 63 -2.02 16.72 -11.09
CA LEU A 63 -0.67 16.99 -10.59
C LEU A 63 0.01 15.76 -9.96
N GLN A 64 -0.74 14.73 -9.52
CA GLN A 64 -0.16 13.50 -9.00
C GLN A 64 0.68 12.73 -10.04
N TYR A 65 0.39 12.83 -11.35
CA TYR A 65 1.17 12.10 -12.36
C TYR A 65 2.64 12.54 -12.40
N ARG A 66 2.93 13.79 -12.03
CA ARG A 66 4.28 14.39 -12.07
C ARG A 66 5.02 14.33 -10.74
N ALA A 67 4.41 13.80 -9.68
CA ALA A 67 5.02 13.77 -8.36
C ALA A 67 6.35 13.00 -8.43
N THR A 68 7.42 13.60 -7.91
CA THR A 68 8.76 12.98 -7.82
C THR A 68 9.17 12.68 -6.39
N THR A 69 8.52 13.33 -5.41
CA THR A 69 8.80 13.15 -3.98
C THR A 69 7.55 12.74 -3.23
N TYR A 70 7.74 12.00 -2.12
CA TYR A 70 6.64 11.60 -1.25
C TYR A 70 5.91 12.80 -0.64
N SER A 71 6.66 13.81 -0.18
CA SER A 71 6.09 15.05 0.39
C SER A 71 5.18 15.78 -0.59
N GLU A 72 5.58 15.83 -1.87
CA GLU A 72 4.78 16.43 -2.93
C GLU A 72 3.49 15.65 -3.18
N LEU A 73 3.58 14.31 -3.24
CA LEU A 73 2.40 13.45 -3.39
C LEU A 73 1.42 13.64 -2.22
N MET A 74 1.93 13.70 -0.98
CA MET A 74 1.10 13.93 0.21
C MET A 74 0.44 15.31 0.21
N ALA A 75 1.13 16.35 -0.26
CA ALA A 75 0.54 17.67 -0.41
C ALA A 75 -0.64 17.64 -1.40
N TYR A 76 -0.51 16.95 -2.54
CA TYR A 76 -1.63 16.77 -3.47
C TYR A 76 -2.79 16.00 -2.84
N ARG A 77 -2.52 14.92 -2.10
CA ARG A 77 -3.57 14.17 -1.40
C ARG A 77 -4.31 15.00 -0.36
N PHE A 78 -3.62 15.90 0.34
CA PHE A 78 -4.26 16.84 1.27
C PHE A 78 -5.26 17.76 0.54
N PHE A 79 -4.85 18.36 -0.58
CA PHE A 79 -5.72 19.23 -1.36
C PHE A 79 -6.89 18.48 -1.99
N ILE A 80 -6.65 17.27 -2.50
CA ILE A 80 -7.71 16.38 -3.00
C ILE A 80 -8.76 16.14 -1.92
N GLY A 81 -8.34 15.71 -0.72
CA GLY A 81 -9.26 15.49 0.40
C GLY A 81 -9.99 16.75 0.87
N LEU A 82 -9.34 17.92 0.83
CA LEU A 82 -9.95 19.21 1.17
C LEU A 82 -11.09 19.56 0.21
N PHE A 83 -10.87 19.39 -1.10
CA PHE A 83 -11.89 19.69 -2.11
C PHE A 83 -12.98 18.61 -2.14
N GLU A 84 -12.61 17.35 -1.86
CA GLU A 84 -13.50 16.19 -1.69
C GLU A 84 -14.25 16.17 -0.35
N ALA A 85 -14.21 17.20 0.49
CA ALA A 85 -15.04 17.20 1.71
C ALA A 85 -16.51 17.63 1.45
N SER A 86 -16.72 18.49 0.46
CA SER A 86 -17.96 19.27 0.26
C SER A 86 -19.19 18.61 -0.43
N PHE A 87 -19.04 17.75 -1.42
CA PHE A 87 -20.16 17.18 -2.22
C PHE A 87 -20.92 16.07 -1.60
N PHE A 88 -20.30 15.16 -0.84
CA PHE A 88 -21.11 14.09 -0.27
C PHE A 88 -22.26 14.73 0.52
N VAL A 89 -21.94 15.80 1.26
CA VAL A 89 -22.89 16.69 1.91
C VAL A 89 -23.77 17.44 0.90
N GLY A 90 -23.17 18.05 -0.13
CA GLY A 90 -23.88 18.80 -1.18
C GLY A 90 -24.98 18.02 -1.90
N VAL A 91 -24.70 16.79 -2.35
CA VAL A 91 -25.69 15.95 -3.06
C VAL A 91 -26.79 15.50 -2.12
N HIS A 92 -26.45 15.06 -0.91
CA HIS A 92 -27.49 14.67 0.05
C HIS A 92 -28.39 15.85 0.44
N TYR A 93 -27.81 17.05 0.52
CA TYR A 93 -28.57 18.27 0.75
C TYR A 93 -29.54 18.58 -0.40
N VAL A 94 -29.08 18.50 -1.66
CA VAL A 94 -29.92 18.73 -2.85
C VAL A 94 -30.98 17.65 -3.00
N LEU A 95 -30.64 16.37 -2.85
CA LEU A 95 -31.59 15.26 -2.89
C LEU A 95 -32.67 15.43 -1.81
N GLY A 96 -32.29 15.78 -0.58
CA GLY A 96 -33.23 16.03 0.52
C GLY A 96 -34.07 17.31 0.35
N SER A 97 -33.69 18.21 -0.58
CA SER A 97 -34.40 19.45 -0.86
C SER A 97 -35.46 19.30 -1.96
N TRP A 98 -35.24 18.39 -2.93
CA TRP A 98 -36.18 18.15 -4.04
C TRP A 98 -37.11 16.96 -3.86
N TYR A 99 -36.71 15.96 -3.07
CA TYR A 99 -37.45 14.69 -2.94
C TYR A 99 -38.03 14.47 -1.55
N ARG A 100 -39.18 13.77 -1.50
CA ARG A 100 -39.81 13.35 -0.25
C ARG A 100 -39.10 12.13 0.35
N ALA A 101 -39.30 11.88 1.64
CA ALA A 101 -38.67 10.76 2.35
C ALA A 101 -39.05 9.37 1.80
N ASP A 102 -40.21 9.23 1.17
CA ASP A 102 -40.63 8.00 0.50
C ASP A 102 -40.05 7.83 -0.91
N GLU A 103 -39.55 8.90 -1.50
CA GLU A 103 -38.92 8.97 -2.81
C GLU A 103 -37.39 8.81 -2.76
N LEU A 104 -36.80 9.15 -1.61
CA LEU A 104 -35.35 9.25 -1.42
C LEU A 104 -34.65 7.89 -1.41
N GLY A 105 -35.30 6.82 -0.93
CA GLY A 105 -34.71 5.48 -0.79
C GLY A 105 -34.16 4.92 -2.11
N ARG A 106 -35.03 4.80 -3.13
CA ARG A 106 -34.67 4.28 -4.46
C ARG A 106 -33.66 5.16 -5.20
N ARG A 107 -33.81 6.48 -5.07
CA ARG A 107 -32.93 7.47 -5.74
C ARG A 107 -31.56 7.53 -5.10
N GLY A 108 -31.51 7.47 -3.76
CA GLY A 108 -30.28 7.29 -3.01
C GLY A 108 -29.59 5.97 -3.36
N GLY A 109 -30.36 4.90 -3.57
CA GLY A 109 -29.83 3.62 -4.09
C GLY A 109 -29.11 3.76 -5.42
N ILE A 110 -29.73 4.43 -6.39
CA ILE A 110 -29.10 4.67 -7.70
C ILE A 110 -27.84 5.53 -7.55
N PHE A 111 -27.88 6.57 -6.72
CA PHE A 111 -26.70 7.37 -6.41
C PHE A 111 -25.54 6.50 -5.89
N TYR A 112 -25.79 5.61 -4.94
CA TYR A 112 -24.77 4.72 -4.38
C TYR A 112 -24.18 3.71 -5.36
N ILE A 113 -24.92 3.33 -6.40
CA ILE A 113 -24.35 2.52 -7.50
C ILE A 113 -23.19 3.27 -8.16
N GLY A 114 -23.22 4.60 -8.20
CA GLY A 114 -22.14 5.44 -8.74
C GLY A 114 -20.78 5.17 -8.08
N LEU A 115 -20.74 4.96 -6.75
CA LEU A 115 -19.50 4.64 -6.02
C LEU A 115 -18.95 3.26 -6.41
N THR A 116 -19.82 2.25 -6.44
CA THR A 116 -19.43 0.89 -6.83
C THR A 116 -19.01 0.83 -8.30
N LEU A 117 -19.71 1.55 -9.18
CA LEU A 117 -19.35 1.65 -10.59
C LEU A 117 -18.04 2.41 -10.77
N GLY A 118 -17.80 3.46 -9.99
CA GLY A 118 -16.56 4.23 -9.98
C GLY A 118 -15.38 3.34 -9.63
N SER A 119 -15.51 2.60 -8.53
CA SER A 119 -14.52 1.62 -8.07
C SER A 119 -14.24 0.53 -9.13
N LEU A 120 -15.29 -0.01 -9.74
CA LEU A 120 -15.18 -0.97 -10.84
C LEU A 120 -14.41 -0.37 -12.03
N THR A 121 -14.83 0.80 -12.51
CA THR A 121 -14.21 1.45 -13.67
C THR A 121 -12.77 1.89 -13.39
N ALA A 122 -12.46 2.36 -12.18
CA ALA A 122 -11.10 2.73 -11.79
C ALA A 122 -10.15 1.53 -11.83
N GLY A 123 -10.59 0.36 -11.34
CA GLY A 123 -9.80 -0.87 -11.43
C GLY A 123 -9.58 -1.34 -12.88
N LEU A 124 -10.60 -1.21 -13.73
CA LEU A 124 -10.50 -1.56 -15.15
C LEU A 124 -9.62 -0.59 -15.96
N ILE A 125 -9.71 0.72 -15.70
CA ILE A 125 -8.82 1.72 -16.31
C ILE A 125 -7.38 1.47 -15.85
N GLN A 126 -7.16 1.16 -14.57
CA GLN A 126 -5.82 0.86 -14.05
C GLN A 126 -5.23 -0.38 -14.73
N SER A 127 -6.05 -1.42 -14.90
CA SER A 127 -5.68 -2.63 -15.63
C SER A 127 -5.29 -2.33 -17.08
N ALA A 128 -6.11 -1.55 -17.79
CA ALA A 128 -5.86 -1.19 -19.18
C ALA A 128 -4.64 -0.27 -19.34
N ALA A 129 -4.44 0.67 -18.41
CA ALA A 129 -3.31 1.59 -18.40
C ALA A 129 -1.99 0.85 -18.13
N SER A 130 -1.95 -0.04 -17.13
CA SER A 130 -0.78 -0.87 -16.85
C SER A 130 -0.45 -1.86 -17.98
N ALA A 131 -1.45 -2.32 -18.75
CA ALA A 131 -1.22 -3.23 -19.86
C ALA A 131 -0.74 -2.55 -21.16
N ASN A 132 -1.26 -1.35 -21.46
CA ASN A 132 -1.11 -0.73 -22.79
C ASN A 132 -0.36 0.61 -22.78
N LEU A 133 -0.23 1.27 -21.63
CA LEU A 133 0.36 2.62 -21.52
C LEU A 133 1.68 2.64 -20.74
N GLU A 134 2.21 1.47 -20.38
CA GLU A 134 3.52 1.35 -19.75
C GLU A 134 4.62 1.84 -20.72
N GLY A 135 5.42 2.81 -20.28
CA GLY A 135 6.50 3.41 -21.07
C GLY A 135 6.06 4.41 -22.14
N VAL A 136 4.75 4.58 -22.37
CA VAL A 136 4.24 5.55 -23.34
C VAL A 136 4.52 6.98 -22.85
N ALA A 137 5.12 7.80 -23.71
CA ALA A 137 5.62 9.14 -23.39
C ALA A 137 6.62 9.18 -22.21
N GLY A 138 7.30 8.06 -21.93
CA GLY A 138 8.24 7.93 -20.81
C GLY A 138 7.57 7.87 -19.44
N LEU A 139 6.25 7.63 -19.38
CA LEU A 139 5.49 7.53 -18.14
C LEU A 139 5.20 6.08 -17.78
N ALA A 140 5.24 5.78 -16.47
CA ALA A 140 4.77 4.50 -15.94
C ALA A 140 3.24 4.38 -16.09
N GLY A 141 2.72 3.16 -16.28
CA GLY A 141 1.31 2.90 -16.56
C GLY A 141 0.35 3.42 -15.48
N TRP A 142 0.76 3.40 -14.20
CA TRP A 142 -0.05 3.97 -13.11
C TRP A 142 -0.20 5.49 -13.18
N ARG A 143 0.74 6.22 -13.81
CA ARG A 143 0.65 7.69 -13.94
C ARG A 143 -0.45 8.11 -14.90
N TRP A 144 -0.72 7.29 -15.91
CA TRP A 144 -1.79 7.52 -16.87
C TRP A 144 -3.18 7.48 -16.25
N GLN A 145 -3.37 6.70 -15.18
CA GLN A 145 -4.60 6.67 -14.38
C GLN A 145 -5.01 8.08 -13.94
N PHE A 146 -4.07 8.85 -13.38
CA PHE A 146 -4.32 10.20 -12.88
C PHE A 146 -4.71 11.18 -14.00
N ILE A 147 -4.08 11.04 -15.17
CA ILE A 147 -4.38 11.89 -16.33
C ILE A 147 -5.78 11.59 -16.86
N ILE A 148 -6.09 10.31 -17.08
CA ILE A 148 -7.38 9.88 -17.64
C ILE A 148 -8.52 10.28 -16.71
N VAL A 149 -8.37 10.03 -15.40
CA VAL A 149 -9.38 10.40 -14.39
C VAL A 149 -9.58 11.90 -14.34
N ALA A 150 -8.52 12.70 -14.27
CA ALA A 150 -8.64 14.16 -14.22
C ALA A 150 -9.34 14.74 -15.47
N LEU A 151 -9.05 14.22 -16.67
CA LEU A 151 -9.70 14.65 -17.90
C LEU A 151 -11.20 14.35 -17.91
N MET A 152 -11.59 13.15 -17.46
CA MET A 152 -13.01 12.81 -17.31
C MET A 152 -13.70 13.72 -16.30
N THR A 153 -13.02 14.04 -15.19
CA THR A 153 -13.54 14.97 -14.18
C THR A 153 -13.74 16.38 -14.70
N PHE A 154 -12.81 16.92 -15.48
CA PHE A 154 -13.01 18.26 -16.07
C PHE A 154 -14.24 18.33 -16.97
N ILE A 155 -14.49 17.29 -17.77
CA ILE A 155 -15.68 17.24 -18.65
C ILE A 155 -16.96 17.29 -17.80
N VAL A 156 -17.02 16.52 -16.71
CA VAL A 156 -18.19 16.50 -15.83
C VAL A 156 -18.34 17.78 -15.02
N ALA A 157 -17.25 18.34 -14.51
CA ALA A 157 -17.27 19.63 -13.81
C ALA A 157 -17.84 20.75 -14.70
N ILE A 158 -17.43 20.79 -15.97
CA ILE A 158 -17.95 21.75 -16.95
C ILE A 158 -19.41 21.47 -17.27
N ALA A 159 -19.80 20.22 -17.53
CA ALA A 159 -21.20 19.87 -17.78
C ALA A 159 -22.11 20.22 -16.59
N GLY A 160 -21.58 20.04 -15.38
CA GLY A 160 -22.24 20.33 -14.13
C GLY A 160 -22.64 21.77 -13.93
N PHE A 161 -21.80 22.69 -14.41
CA PHE A 161 -22.09 24.12 -14.41
C PHE A 161 -23.39 24.46 -15.14
N PHE A 162 -23.72 23.74 -16.21
CA PHE A 162 -24.92 24.01 -16.99
C PHE A 162 -26.14 23.24 -16.48
N ILE A 163 -25.98 21.96 -16.12
CA ILE A 163 -27.11 21.03 -15.90
C ILE A 163 -27.66 21.08 -14.46
N TRP A 164 -26.85 21.47 -13.46
CA TRP A 164 -27.24 21.32 -12.05
C TRP A 164 -28.50 22.15 -11.70
N PRO A 165 -29.55 21.53 -11.11
CA PRO A 165 -30.81 22.22 -10.83
C PRO A 165 -30.78 23.17 -9.62
N GLY A 166 -29.73 23.14 -8.80
CA GLY A 166 -29.65 23.95 -7.57
C GLY A 166 -30.61 23.45 -6.49
N THR A 167 -31.17 24.38 -5.71
CA THR A 167 -32.20 24.08 -4.68
C THR A 167 -33.53 24.72 -5.05
N PRO A 168 -34.67 24.31 -4.48
CA PRO A 168 -35.95 24.98 -4.74
C PRO A 168 -35.95 26.48 -4.37
N ASP A 169 -35.06 26.90 -3.48
CA ASP A 169 -34.88 28.31 -3.07
C ASP A 169 -33.96 29.09 -4.04
N ILE A 170 -32.99 28.39 -4.65
CA ILE A 170 -32.06 28.93 -5.65
C ILE A 170 -32.05 28.00 -6.87
N PRO A 171 -33.13 28.00 -7.68
CA PRO A 171 -33.29 27.05 -8.77
C PRO A 171 -32.52 27.49 -10.03
N ASN A 172 -32.00 26.52 -10.76
CA ASN A 172 -31.44 26.78 -12.08
C ASN A 172 -32.56 26.97 -13.12
N LYS A 173 -32.76 28.23 -13.52
CA LYS A 173 -33.80 28.64 -14.47
C LYS A 173 -33.53 28.24 -15.93
N LEU A 174 -32.35 27.68 -16.26
CA LEU A 174 -32.08 27.14 -17.60
C LEU A 174 -33.00 25.96 -17.95
N PHE A 175 -33.35 25.15 -16.95
CA PHE A 175 -34.11 23.92 -17.15
C PHE A 175 -35.44 23.87 -16.38
N LEU A 176 -35.60 24.66 -15.31
CA LEU A 176 -36.79 24.66 -14.46
C LEU A 176 -37.60 25.93 -14.68
N SER A 177 -38.91 25.79 -14.94
CA SER A 177 -39.83 26.92 -15.03
C SER A 177 -40.28 27.41 -13.64
N ASP A 178 -40.69 28.67 -13.54
CA ASP A 178 -41.17 29.22 -12.27
C ASP A 178 -42.42 28.47 -11.73
N GLU A 179 -43.25 27.93 -12.62
CA GLU A 179 -44.40 27.07 -12.26
C GLU A 179 -43.96 25.73 -11.65
N GLU A 180 -42.93 25.11 -12.22
CA GLU A 180 -42.35 23.85 -11.74
C GLU A 180 -41.70 24.02 -10.35
N VAL A 181 -41.01 25.14 -10.15
CA VAL A 181 -40.42 25.51 -8.85
C VAL A 181 -41.50 25.74 -7.80
N CYS A 182 -42.56 26.48 -8.14
CA CYS A 182 -43.69 26.72 -7.24
C CYS A 182 -44.35 25.40 -6.82
N LEU A 183 -44.59 24.50 -7.78
CA LEU A 183 -45.14 23.17 -7.51
C LEU A 183 -44.20 22.35 -6.60
N ALA A 184 -42.88 22.39 -6.83
CA ALA A 184 -41.91 21.70 -5.97
C ALA A 184 -41.93 22.23 -4.53
N GLN A 185 -41.95 23.55 -4.35
CA GLN A 185 -42.04 24.18 -3.02
C GLN A 185 -43.34 23.80 -2.31
N GLU A 186 -44.48 23.80 -3.02
CA GLU A 186 -45.76 23.39 -2.46
C GLU A 186 -45.76 21.92 -2.00
N ARG A 187 -45.18 21.01 -2.80
CA ARG A 187 -45.04 19.59 -2.45
C ARG A 187 -44.19 19.40 -1.19
N MET A 188 -43.08 20.13 -1.09
CA MET A 188 -42.21 20.06 0.08
C MET A 188 -42.87 20.67 1.32
N ASN A 189 -43.63 21.76 1.16
CA ASN A 189 -44.40 22.39 2.23
C ASN A 189 -45.45 21.43 2.81
N LYS A 190 -46.19 20.73 1.94
CA LYS A 190 -47.18 19.71 2.35
C LYS A 190 -46.57 18.55 3.14
N ASN A 191 -45.30 18.22 2.88
CA ASN A 191 -44.60 17.14 3.55
C ASN A 191 -43.93 17.59 4.88
N GLY A 192 -44.14 18.84 5.31
CA GLY A 192 -43.51 19.42 6.50
C GLY A 192 -42.01 19.66 6.37
N THR A 193 -41.47 19.54 5.15
CA THR A 193 -40.06 19.75 4.81
C THR A 193 -39.84 21.06 4.05
N GLY A 194 -40.89 21.82 3.78
CA GLY A 194 -40.84 22.98 2.90
C GLY A 194 -40.71 24.32 3.59
N GLU A 195 -41.01 24.44 4.91
CA GLU A 195 -40.94 25.74 5.59
C GLU A 195 -39.61 26.42 5.29
N SER A 196 -39.70 27.51 4.53
CA SER A 196 -38.60 28.44 4.39
C SER A 196 -38.59 29.18 5.71
N ASN A 197 -37.65 28.82 6.57
CA ASN A 197 -37.21 29.81 7.53
C ASN A 197 -36.56 30.91 6.68
N ALA A 198 -37.35 31.90 6.25
CA ALA A 198 -36.87 33.15 5.67
C ALA A 198 -35.88 33.88 6.63
N ASN A 199 -35.77 33.39 7.85
CA ASN A 199 -34.75 33.68 8.85
C ASN A 199 -33.74 32.53 9.02
N THR A 200 -33.18 31.98 7.94
CA THR A 200 -31.99 31.13 8.04
C THR A 200 -30.90 31.97 8.72
N PRO A 201 -30.51 31.69 9.99
CA PRO A 201 -29.51 32.52 10.63
C PRO A 201 -28.23 32.35 9.84
N LYS A 202 -27.62 33.46 9.41
CA LYS A 202 -26.19 33.48 9.04
C LYS A 202 -25.44 32.79 10.18
N PHE A 203 -24.44 31.97 9.84
CA PHE A 203 -23.61 31.20 10.78
C PHE A 203 -23.58 31.83 12.17
N SER A 204 -24.26 31.19 13.13
CA SER A 204 -24.37 31.71 14.49
C SER A 204 -23.82 30.68 15.47
N LEU A 205 -23.08 31.15 16.47
CA LEU A 205 -22.58 30.31 17.56
C LEU A 205 -23.72 29.61 18.32
N GLY A 206 -24.92 30.19 18.32
CA GLY A 206 -26.13 29.58 18.87
C GLY A 206 -26.61 28.36 18.09
N LEU A 207 -26.49 28.37 16.76
CA LEU A 207 -26.79 27.22 15.91
C LEU A 207 -25.81 26.06 16.18
N LEU A 208 -24.51 26.35 16.26
CA LEU A 208 -23.50 25.35 16.65
C LEU A 208 -23.83 24.73 18.02
N ARG A 209 -24.19 25.56 19.00
CA ARG A 209 -24.59 25.05 20.32
C ARG A 209 -25.81 24.14 20.24
N ALA A 210 -26.85 24.52 19.50
CA ALA A 210 -28.06 23.70 19.33
C ALA A 210 -27.78 22.34 18.67
N ILE A 211 -26.81 22.30 17.76
CA ILE A 211 -26.41 21.08 17.06
C ILE A 211 -25.64 20.15 18.00
N PHE A 212 -24.61 20.68 18.68
CA PHE A 212 -23.83 19.92 19.67
C PHE A 212 -24.61 19.58 20.94
N THR A 213 -25.83 20.10 21.14
CA THR A 213 -26.71 19.64 22.23
C THR A 213 -27.80 18.68 21.77
N ASN A 214 -27.94 18.44 20.47
CA ASN A 214 -28.95 17.52 19.96
C ASN A 214 -28.46 16.06 20.02
N TRP A 215 -29.10 15.26 20.89
CA TRP A 215 -28.78 13.85 21.06
C TRP A 215 -28.92 13.02 19.77
N ARG A 216 -29.79 13.44 18.82
CA ARG A 216 -29.99 12.72 17.56
C ARG A 216 -28.73 12.71 16.70
N VAL A 217 -27.95 13.79 16.73
CA VAL A 217 -26.68 13.90 16.00
C VAL A 217 -25.72 12.83 16.51
N TYR A 218 -25.51 12.75 17.83
CA TYR A 218 -24.61 11.77 18.43
C TYR A 218 -25.01 10.31 18.15
N VAL A 219 -26.31 9.99 18.15
CA VAL A 219 -26.78 8.64 17.84
C VAL A 219 -26.55 8.29 16.37
N LEU A 220 -26.83 9.21 15.46
CA LEU A 220 -26.57 9.01 14.02
C LEU A 220 -25.07 8.90 13.74
N THR A 221 -24.24 9.71 14.42
CA THR A 221 -22.78 9.67 14.29
C THR A 221 -22.20 8.36 14.81
N ILE A 222 -22.60 7.87 15.98
CA ILE A 222 -22.16 6.56 16.49
C ILE A 222 -22.57 5.46 15.53
N TRP A 223 -23.79 5.51 15.01
CA TRP A 223 -24.28 4.52 14.07
C TRP A 223 -23.48 4.54 12.76
N ASN A 224 -23.14 5.72 12.24
CA ASN A 224 -22.30 5.86 11.05
C ASN A 224 -20.86 5.38 11.30
N ILE A 225 -20.29 5.64 12.48
CA ILE A 225 -18.98 5.11 12.89
C ILE A 225 -18.99 3.58 12.85
N LEU A 226 -20.00 2.93 13.44
CA LEU A 226 -20.12 1.48 13.44
C LEU A 226 -20.24 0.91 12.02
N PHE A 227 -20.99 1.60 11.15
CA PHE A 227 -21.12 1.21 9.75
C PHE A 227 -19.76 1.22 9.03
N TRP A 228 -19.04 2.34 9.02
CA TRP A 228 -17.78 2.42 8.26
C TRP A 228 -16.62 1.63 8.89
N ASN A 229 -16.65 1.34 10.18
CA ASN A 229 -15.68 0.42 10.79
C ASN A 229 -15.99 -1.07 10.49
N SER A 230 -17.19 -1.38 10.00
CA SER A 230 -17.51 -2.71 9.50
C SER A 230 -17.07 -2.93 8.04
N ASP A 231 -16.60 -1.87 7.37
CA ASP A 231 -16.23 -1.87 5.95
C ASP A 231 -14.70 -2.05 5.75
N PRO A 232 -14.25 -3.20 5.20
CA PRO A 232 -12.86 -3.45 4.87
C PRO A 232 -12.45 -2.96 3.46
N GLN A 233 -13.38 -2.41 2.67
CA GLN A 233 -13.16 -2.02 1.27
C GLN A 233 -12.05 -0.97 1.07
N PRO A 234 -11.92 0.08 1.90
CA PRO A 234 -10.96 1.16 1.63
C PRO A 234 -9.48 0.74 1.73
N TRP A 235 -9.19 -0.44 2.30
CA TRP A 235 -7.85 -0.79 2.78
C TRP A 235 -7.01 -1.58 1.77
N GLY A 236 -7.52 -1.81 0.55
CA GLY A 236 -6.76 -2.47 -0.53
C GLY A 236 -6.42 -3.95 -0.27
N GLY A 237 -6.93 -4.54 0.82
CA GLY A 237 -6.58 -5.91 1.24
C GLY A 237 -6.87 -6.98 0.18
N TYR A 238 -7.90 -6.80 -0.65
CA TYR A 238 -8.20 -7.72 -1.75
C TYR A 238 -7.10 -7.70 -2.82
N LEU A 239 -6.65 -6.53 -3.25
CA LEU A 239 -5.58 -6.39 -4.24
C LEU A 239 -4.25 -6.93 -3.68
N LEU A 240 -3.91 -6.59 -2.44
CA LEU A 240 -2.72 -7.08 -1.74
C LEU A 240 -2.71 -8.61 -1.61
N TRP A 241 -3.87 -9.22 -1.30
CA TRP A 241 -3.99 -10.66 -1.26
C TRP A 241 -3.78 -11.29 -2.63
N ILE A 242 -4.39 -10.74 -3.70
CA ILE A 242 -4.20 -11.26 -5.06
C ILE A 242 -2.73 -11.14 -5.48
N GLU A 243 -2.08 -10.02 -5.18
CA GLU A 243 -0.65 -9.78 -5.44
C GLU A 243 0.23 -10.80 -4.70
N SER A 244 -0.10 -11.12 -3.43
CA SER A 244 0.62 -12.12 -2.64
C SER A 244 0.61 -13.53 -3.23
N LEU A 245 -0.32 -13.84 -4.15
CA LEU A 245 -0.36 -15.12 -4.86
C LEU A 245 0.75 -15.26 -5.91
N ASN A 246 1.39 -14.14 -6.30
CA ASN A 246 2.55 -14.07 -7.19
C ASN A 246 2.39 -14.80 -8.55
N ARG A 247 1.16 -14.90 -9.04
CA ARG A 247 0.79 -15.63 -10.28
C ARG A 247 0.03 -14.79 -11.31
N TYR A 248 -0.22 -13.52 -11.01
CA TYR A 248 -0.98 -12.60 -11.85
C TYR A 248 -0.12 -11.38 -12.18
N SER A 249 -0.18 -10.92 -13.42
CA SER A 249 0.45 -9.64 -13.80
C SER A 249 -0.26 -8.45 -13.13
N THR A 250 0.40 -7.30 -13.02
CA THR A 250 -0.18 -6.08 -12.46
C THR A 250 -1.51 -5.68 -13.11
N ALA A 251 -1.63 -5.87 -14.42
CA ALA A 251 -2.88 -5.64 -15.13
C ALA A 251 -3.98 -6.62 -14.71
N GLU A 252 -3.64 -7.90 -14.53
CA GLU A 252 -4.59 -8.93 -14.11
C GLU A 252 -5.03 -8.77 -12.67
N VAL A 253 -4.12 -8.40 -11.76
CA VAL A 253 -4.45 -8.09 -10.36
C VAL A 253 -5.54 -7.03 -10.30
N ASN A 254 -5.38 -5.92 -11.04
CA ASN A 254 -6.38 -4.84 -11.10
C ASN A 254 -7.70 -5.29 -11.76
N ARG A 255 -7.63 -6.09 -12.83
CA ARG A 255 -8.83 -6.62 -13.52
C ARG A 255 -9.64 -7.52 -12.60
N ILE A 256 -8.97 -8.42 -11.88
CA ILE A 256 -9.61 -9.35 -10.96
C ILE A 256 -10.10 -8.60 -9.72
N GLY A 257 -9.34 -7.63 -9.20
CA GLY A 257 -9.75 -6.76 -8.11
C GLY A 257 -11.07 -6.02 -8.40
N ALA A 258 -11.35 -5.73 -9.66
CA ALA A 258 -12.59 -5.08 -10.11
C ALA A 258 -13.85 -5.98 -9.99
N SER A 259 -13.70 -7.30 -9.76
CA SER A 259 -14.84 -8.22 -9.58
C SER A 259 -15.72 -7.86 -8.39
N ALA A 260 -15.11 -7.55 -7.25
CA ALA A 260 -15.81 -7.27 -6.00
C ALA A 260 -16.75 -6.04 -6.11
N PRO A 261 -16.30 -4.86 -6.60
CA PRO A 261 -17.21 -3.73 -6.84
C PRO A 261 -18.25 -4.02 -7.93
N GLY A 262 -17.91 -4.84 -8.94
CA GLY A 262 -18.85 -5.25 -9.99
C GLY A 262 -20.05 -6.03 -9.47
N ILE A 263 -19.83 -6.98 -8.56
CA ILE A 263 -20.92 -7.72 -7.90
C ILE A 263 -21.60 -6.84 -6.84
N GLY A 264 -20.85 -5.93 -6.20
CA GLY A 264 -21.38 -4.94 -5.26
C GLY A 264 -22.55 -4.12 -5.80
N ILE A 265 -22.55 -3.80 -7.09
CA ILE A 265 -23.69 -3.12 -7.76
C ILE A 265 -24.99 -3.91 -7.57
N LEU A 266 -24.94 -5.24 -7.73
CA LEU A 266 -26.11 -6.11 -7.57
C LEU A 266 -26.57 -6.16 -6.12
N TYR A 267 -25.64 -6.13 -5.16
CA TYR A 267 -25.94 -6.13 -3.74
C TYR A 267 -26.59 -4.83 -3.28
N VAL A 268 -26.07 -3.69 -3.73
CA VAL A 268 -26.67 -2.35 -3.47
C VAL A 268 -28.11 -2.32 -3.97
N LEU A 269 -28.33 -2.75 -5.22
CA LEU A 269 -29.67 -2.84 -5.80
C LEU A 269 -30.56 -3.77 -4.97
N PHE A 270 -30.10 -4.98 -4.67
CA PHE A 270 -30.86 -5.97 -3.92
C PHE A 270 -31.30 -5.46 -2.55
N ILE A 271 -30.38 -4.92 -1.75
CA ILE A 271 -30.68 -4.43 -0.40
C ILE A 271 -31.60 -3.20 -0.47
N ASN A 272 -31.34 -2.26 -1.38
CA ASN A 272 -32.17 -1.06 -1.50
C ASN A 272 -33.62 -1.40 -1.89
N PHE A 273 -33.80 -2.20 -2.95
CA PHE A 273 -35.13 -2.65 -3.36
C PHE A 273 -35.81 -3.50 -2.29
N SER A 274 -35.07 -4.38 -1.59
CA SER A 274 -35.65 -5.19 -0.50
C SER A 274 -36.18 -4.34 0.65
N SER A 275 -35.50 -3.24 1.00
CA SER A 275 -35.89 -2.31 2.06
C SER A 275 -37.21 -1.63 1.75
N ASP A 276 -37.39 -1.23 0.49
CA ASP A 276 -38.57 -0.50 0.06
C ASP A 276 -39.79 -1.41 -0.21
N LEU A 277 -39.57 -2.67 -0.55
CA LEU A 277 -40.64 -3.59 -0.97
C LEU A 277 -41.20 -4.44 0.16
N TRP A 278 -40.35 -5.26 0.80
CA TRP A 278 -40.85 -6.37 1.63
C TRP A 278 -40.14 -6.56 2.97
N LEU A 279 -38.87 -6.14 3.13
CA LEU A 279 -38.13 -6.31 4.39
C LEU A 279 -38.33 -5.13 5.34
N GLY A 280 -38.52 -3.92 4.80
CA GLY A 280 -38.40 -2.70 5.58
C GLY A 280 -36.94 -2.38 5.92
N ARG A 281 -36.69 -1.12 6.29
CA ARG A 281 -35.33 -0.58 6.48
C ARG A 281 -34.48 -1.41 7.46
N THR A 282 -35.04 -1.74 8.63
CA THR A 282 -34.32 -2.45 9.68
C THR A 282 -33.90 -3.87 9.26
N ALA A 283 -34.79 -4.65 8.65
CA ALA A 283 -34.46 -6.02 8.28
C ALA A 283 -33.47 -6.08 7.11
N SER A 284 -33.51 -5.12 6.18
CA SER A 284 -32.51 -5.00 5.12
C SER A 284 -31.11 -4.65 5.66
N ILE A 285 -31.02 -3.74 6.64
CA ILE A 285 -29.76 -3.42 7.35
C ILE A 285 -29.19 -4.65 8.06
N VAL A 286 -30.04 -5.41 8.77
CA VAL A 286 -29.64 -6.63 9.49
C VAL A 286 -29.16 -7.70 8.52
N LEU A 287 -29.87 -7.91 7.40
CA LEU A 287 -29.49 -8.87 6.37
C LEU A 287 -28.10 -8.55 5.78
N ALA A 288 -27.86 -7.29 5.43
CA ALA A 288 -26.57 -6.84 4.91
C ALA A 288 -25.41 -7.16 5.87
N HIS A 289 -25.58 -6.86 7.16
CA HIS A 289 -24.55 -7.14 8.17
C HIS A 289 -24.34 -8.62 8.46
N ILE A 290 -25.39 -9.46 8.45
CA ILE A 290 -25.22 -10.90 8.64
C ILE A 290 -24.33 -11.48 7.54
N VAL A 291 -24.52 -11.02 6.30
CA VAL A 291 -23.69 -11.43 5.16
C VAL A 291 -22.27 -10.90 5.29
N ASN A 292 -22.08 -9.62 5.65
CA ASN A 292 -20.75 -9.05 5.87
C ASN A 292 -19.99 -9.75 7.02
N ILE A 293 -20.63 -10.02 8.16
CA ILE A 293 -20.03 -10.76 9.29
C ILE A 293 -19.55 -12.14 8.84
N THR A 294 -20.31 -12.81 7.97
CA THR A 294 -19.90 -14.11 7.42
C THR A 294 -18.63 -13.98 6.59
N SER A 295 -18.52 -12.95 5.74
CA SER A 295 -17.29 -12.65 5.00
C SER A 295 -16.11 -12.38 5.94
N MET A 296 -16.29 -11.50 6.92
CA MET A 296 -15.22 -11.11 7.84
C MET A 296 -14.73 -12.28 8.67
N THR A 297 -15.64 -13.16 9.11
CA THR A 297 -15.28 -14.38 9.84
C THR A 297 -14.38 -15.28 8.99
N ILE A 298 -14.67 -15.43 7.70
CA ILE A 298 -13.82 -16.21 6.78
C ILE A 298 -12.43 -15.56 6.66
N LEU A 299 -12.35 -14.23 6.50
CA LEU A 299 -11.08 -13.52 6.31
C LEU A 299 -10.21 -13.44 7.57
N VAL A 300 -10.81 -13.46 8.76
CA VAL A 300 -10.08 -13.47 10.05
C VAL A 300 -9.41 -14.82 10.32
N VAL A 301 -9.95 -15.92 9.80
CA VAL A 301 -9.35 -17.24 9.96
C VAL A 301 -8.09 -17.32 9.09
N TRP A 302 -6.93 -17.58 9.70
CA TRP A 302 -5.64 -17.60 9.00
C TRP A 302 -5.59 -18.65 7.87
N ASN A 303 -6.08 -19.86 8.16
CA ASN A 303 -6.02 -20.97 7.23
C ASN A 303 -7.41 -21.31 6.68
N VAL A 304 -7.70 -20.81 5.48
CA VAL A 304 -8.93 -21.08 4.73
C VAL A 304 -8.58 -21.40 3.28
N PRO A 305 -9.33 -22.29 2.61
CA PRO A 305 -9.15 -22.56 1.20
C PRO A 305 -9.18 -21.28 0.36
N GLU A 306 -8.39 -21.25 -0.71
CA GLU A 306 -8.32 -20.08 -1.59
C GLU A 306 -9.69 -19.69 -2.16
N SER A 307 -10.52 -20.67 -2.51
CA SER A 307 -11.91 -20.45 -2.97
C SER A 307 -12.78 -19.75 -1.94
N ALA A 308 -12.58 -20.02 -0.64
CA ALA A 308 -13.28 -19.34 0.43
C ALA A 308 -12.85 -17.87 0.55
N LYS A 309 -11.56 -17.57 0.34
CA LYS A 309 -11.05 -16.20 0.30
C LYS A 309 -11.61 -15.43 -0.90
N TRP A 310 -11.65 -16.03 -2.09
CA TRP A 310 -12.31 -15.45 -3.27
C TRP A 310 -13.77 -15.10 -2.99
N PHE A 311 -14.52 -16.03 -2.39
CA PHE A 311 -15.91 -15.81 -2.02
C PHE A 311 -16.06 -14.67 -1.00
N ALA A 312 -15.26 -14.69 0.07
CA ALA A 312 -15.32 -13.68 1.12
C ALA A 312 -14.98 -12.28 0.58
N PHE A 313 -13.93 -12.16 -0.23
CA PHE A 313 -13.55 -10.89 -0.85
C PHE A 313 -14.60 -10.35 -1.84
N ASN A 314 -15.41 -11.21 -2.48
CA ASN A 314 -16.47 -10.73 -3.37
C ASN A 314 -17.75 -10.36 -2.61
N ILE A 315 -18.03 -11.02 -1.48
CA ILE A 315 -19.29 -10.83 -0.75
C ILE A 315 -19.22 -9.71 0.31
N TYR A 316 -18.04 -9.20 0.69
CA TYR A 316 -17.97 -8.14 1.71
C TYR A 316 -18.68 -6.84 1.29
N PHE A 317 -18.74 -6.53 -0.01
CA PHE A 317 -19.44 -5.37 -0.60
C PHE A 317 -20.94 -5.27 -0.24
N PHE A 318 -21.51 -6.27 0.44
CA PHE A 318 -22.82 -6.15 1.09
C PHE A 318 -22.85 -5.07 2.19
N ASP A 319 -21.71 -4.66 2.76
CA ASP A 319 -21.65 -3.51 3.68
C ASP A 319 -22.14 -2.21 3.02
N ILE A 320 -21.56 -1.84 1.87
CA ILE A 320 -21.85 -0.62 1.11
C ILE A 320 -23.32 -0.61 0.69
N ALA A 321 -23.91 -1.77 0.43
CA ALA A 321 -25.33 -1.89 0.08
C ALA A 321 -26.27 -1.27 1.14
N MET A 322 -25.86 -1.29 2.40
CA MET A 322 -26.63 -0.68 3.49
C MET A 322 -26.66 0.85 3.42
N SER A 323 -25.58 1.50 2.98
CA SER A 323 -25.42 2.96 3.04
C SER A 323 -26.65 3.71 2.52
N SER A 324 -27.18 3.28 1.37
CA SER A 324 -28.37 3.87 0.76
C SER A 324 -29.62 3.84 1.64
N VAL A 325 -29.79 2.80 2.46
CA VAL A 325 -30.90 2.65 3.41
C VAL A 325 -30.63 3.46 4.68
N LEU A 326 -29.39 3.46 5.16
CA LEU A 326 -28.94 4.18 6.35
C LEU A 326 -29.15 5.69 6.20
N TYR A 327 -28.59 6.29 5.15
CA TYR A 327 -28.69 7.74 4.93
C TYR A 327 -30.11 8.18 4.57
N GLY A 328 -30.87 7.32 3.86
CA GLY A 328 -32.30 7.55 3.66
C GLY A 328 -33.08 7.61 4.97
N TRP A 329 -32.71 6.79 5.96
CA TRP A 329 -33.33 6.78 7.28
C TRP A 329 -32.85 7.96 8.15
N ALA A 330 -31.57 8.30 8.12
CA ALA A 330 -31.03 9.47 8.81
C ALA A 330 -31.72 10.78 8.35
N ASN A 331 -31.91 10.92 7.04
CA ASN A 331 -32.64 12.05 6.46
C ASN A 331 -34.09 12.15 6.94
N ASP A 332 -34.76 11.02 7.15
CA ASP A 332 -36.14 10.97 7.66
C ASP A 332 -36.22 11.31 9.17
N ILE A 333 -35.25 10.88 9.98
CA ILE A 333 -35.15 11.23 11.40
C ILE A 333 -34.97 12.75 11.59
N LEU A 334 -34.25 13.38 10.66
CA LEU A 334 -33.91 14.81 10.69
C LEU A 334 -34.83 15.67 9.79
N ARG A 335 -35.93 15.12 9.29
CA ARG A 335 -36.81 15.79 8.30
C ARG A 335 -37.37 17.15 8.71
N HIS A 336 -37.47 17.42 10.02
CA HIS A 336 -38.13 18.59 10.56
C HIS A 336 -37.22 19.84 10.67
N ASP A 337 -35.91 19.69 10.49
CA ASP A 337 -34.98 20.82 10.56
C ASP A 337 -33.92 20.68 9.46
N LYS A 338 -34.06 21.51 8.42
CA LYS A 338 -33.16 21.51 7.24
C LYS A 338 -31.70 21.77 7.64
N GLN A 339 -31.44 22.63 8.63
CA GLN A 339 -30.09 22.97 9.06
C GLN A 339 -29.47 21.85 9.88
N GLN A 340 -30.22 21.25 10.81
CA GLN A 340 -29.76 20.07 11.53
C GLN A 340 -29.56 18.88 10.60
N ARG A 341 -30.40 18.71 9.56
CA ARG A 341 -30.22 17.66 8.56
C ARG A 341 -28.93 17.86 7.76
N ALA A 342 -28.69 19.07 7.27
CA ALA A 342 -27.47 19.38 6.55
C ALA A 342 -26.24 19.15 7.43
N ILE A 343 -26.25 19.65 8.67
CA ILE A 343 -25.10 19.63 9.55
C ILE A 343 -24.89 18.27 10.23
N ALA A 344 -25.93 17.50 10.51
CA ALA A 344 -25.77 16.13 10.99
C ALA A 344 -25.28 15.20 9.87
N THR A 345 -25.75 15.39 8.63
CA THR A 345 -25.19 14.68 7.48
C THR A 345 -23.72 15.09 7.27
N ASP A 346 -23.39 16.37 7.45
CA ASP A 346 -22.02 16.89 7.41
C ASP A 346 -21.15 16.31 8.53
N THR A 347 -21.64 16.33 9.78
CA THR A 347 -20.96 15.80 10.96
C THR A 347 -20.77 14.29 10.85
N ASP A 348 -21.77 13.54 10.39
CA ASP A 348 -21.68 12.10 10.15
C ASP A 348 -20.64 11.79 9.06
N THR A 349 -20.62 12.58 7.98
CA THR A 349 -19.65 12.37 6.88
C THR A 349 -18.22 12.73 7.31
N VAL A 350 -18.03 13.86 7.99
CA VAL A 350 -16.73 14.40 8.42
C VAL A 350 -16.13 13.60 9.57
N THR A 351 -16.95 13.20 10.56
CA THR A 351 -16.47 12.40 11.70
C THR A 351 -16.07 11.00 11.24
N THR A 352 -16.79 10.44 10.27
CA THR A 352 -16.51 9.08 9.81
C THR A 352 -15.39 9.00 8.78
N SER A 353 -15.25 9.97 7.87
CA SER A 353 -14.06 10.07 7.00
C SER A 353 -12.79 10.31 7.83
N GLY A 354 -12.87 11.14 8.88
CA GLY A 354 -11.78 11.42 9.81
C GLY A 354 -11.35 10.21 10.63
N ILE A 355 -12.27 9.41 11.17
CA ILE A 355 -11.95 8.19 11.94
C ILE A 355 -11.43 7.08 11.00
N ALA A 356 -11.98 6.94 9.78
CA ALA A 356 -11.44 6.02 8.80
C ALA A 356 -10.01 6.41 8.36
N THR A 357 -9.70 7.69 8.15
CA THR A 357 -8.32 8.10 7.81
C THR A 357 -7.35 7.99 8.98
N THR A 358 -7.79 8.26 10.23
CA THR A 358 -6.90 8.35 11.40
C THR A 358 -6.73 7.06 12.21
N THR A 359 -7.64 6.08 12.12
CA THR A 359 -7.59 4.91 13.03
C THR A 359 -6.65 3.80 12.54
N VAL A 360 -6.28 3.76 11.25
CA VAL A 360 -5.49 2.63 10.72
C VAL A 360 -4.22 3.03 9.97
N THR A 361 -4.17 4.20 9.33
CA THR A 361 -3.03 4.54 8.44
C THR A 361 -1.71 4.81 9.17
N PRO A 362 -1.65 5.43 10.38
CA PRO A 362 -0.38 5.58 11.11
C PRO A 362 -0.14 4.50 12.17
N THR A 363 -1.19 3.83 12.67
CA THR A 363 -1.07 3.01 13.89
C THR A 363 -0.96 1.51 13.60
N ILE A 364 -1.47 1.03 12.45
CA ILE A 364 -1.43 -0.41 12.10
C ILE A 364 -0.35 -0.72 11.05
N VAL A 365 0.18 0.30 10.33
CA VAL A 365 1.34 0.15 9.43
C VAL A 365 2.59 0.88 9.96
N LYS A 366 2.69 1.03 11.29
CA LYS A 366 3.83 0.37 11.91
C LYS A 366 3.35 -1.05 12.12
N THR A 367 3.42 -1.86 11.07
CA THR A 367 3.57 -3.29 11.30
C THR A 367 4.80 -3.32 12.19
N VAL A 368 4.60 -3.46 13.50
CA VAL A 368 5.59 -4.16 14.29
C VAL A 368 5.47 -5.55 13.70
N THR A 369 6.13 -5.76 12.55
CA THR A 369 6.69 -7.03 12.25
C THR A 369 7.56 -7.24 13.47
N GLU A 370 7.02 -7.90 14.49
CA GLU A 370 7.84 -8.77 15.30
C GLU A 370 8.36 -9.78 14.29
N THR A 371 9.39 -9.36 13.56
CA THR A 371 10.22 -10.24 12.79
C THR A 371 10.82 -11.12 13.86
N TRP A 372 10.21 -12.28 14.07
CA TRP A 372 10.86 -13.36 14.78
C TRP A 372 12.06 -13.71 13.91
N ILE A 373 13.19 -13.09 14.21
CA ILE A 373 14.47 -13.42 13.64
C ILE A 373 14.78 -14.79 14.23
N LEU A 374 14.27 -15.81 13.57
CA LEU A 374 14.55 -17.17 13.96
C LEU A 374 16.06 -17.35 13.81
N PRO A 375 16.77 -17.78 14.86
CA PRO A 375 18.18 -18.05 14.73
C PRO A 375 18.36 -19.07 13.62
N THR A 376 19.24 -18.78 12.65
CA THR A 376 19.58 -19.73 11.58
C THR A 376 19.92 -21.07 12.23
N PRO A 377 19.22 -22.18 11.91
CA PRO A 377 19.51 -23.46 12.52
C PRO A 377 20.99 -23.80 12.31
N SER A 378 21.64 -24.42 13.30
CA SER A 378 23.08 -24.75 13.24
C SER A 378 23.48 -25.56 12.01
N ALA A 379 22.53 -26.33 11.44
CA ALA A 379 22.70 -27.10 10.21
C ALA A 379 22.90 -26.24 8.94
N TYR A 380 22.53 -24.96 8.96
CA TYR A 380 22.66 -24.04 7.82
C TYR A 380 23.75 -22.97 8.05
N ARG A 381 24.62 -23.16 9.04
CA ARG A 381 25.72 -22.23 9.34
C ARG A 381 26.99 -22.67 8.64
N GLY A 382 27.68 -21.70 8.05
CA GLY A 382 28.98 -21.90 7.41
C GLY A 382 29.23 -20.93 6.26
N VAL A 383 30.42 -21.01 5.70
CA VAL A 383 30.82 -20.34 4.46
C VAL A 383 31.50 -21.35 3.55
N ASN A 384 31.34 -21.18 2.25
CA ASN A 384 32.18 -21.93 1.32
C ASN A 384 33.58 -21.36 1.37
N TYR A 385 34.56 -22.25 1.30
CA TYR A 385 35.95 -21.85 1.13
C TYR A 385 36.58 -22.57 -0.06
N TYR A 386 37.53 -21.88 -0.68
CA TYR A 386 38.34 -22.36 -1.79
C TYR A 386 39.80 -22.11 -1.46
N GLN A 387 40.61 -23.17 -1.51
CA GLN A 387 42.05 -23.12 -1.27
C GLN A 387 42.80 -23.39 -2.55
N TYR A 388 43.84 -22.60 -2.79
CA TYR A 388 44.83 -22.86 -3.82
C TYR A 388 46.20 -22.33 -3.42
N LEU A 389 47.25 -23.07 -3.79
CA LEU A 389 48.62 -22.59 -3.68
C LEU A 389 48.81 -21.42 -4.64
N ASN A 390 49.33 -20.29 -4.17
CA ASN A 390 49.66 -19.16 -5.01
C ASN A 390 51.18 -19.15 -5.28
N ASP A 391 51.60 -18.66 -6.45
CA ASP A 391 53.03 -18.41 -6.72
C ASP A 391 53.47 -17.04 -6.15
N TYR A 392 52.76 -16.52 -5.15
CA TYR A 392 53.00 -15.18 -4.60
C TYR A 392 54.27 -15.22 -3.75
N PHE A 393 55.40 -14.98 -4.40
CA PHE A 393 56.67 -14.69 -3.74
C PHE A 393 56.61 -13.22 -3.29
N TYR A 394 56.79 -12.94 -2.00
CA TYR A 394 57.24 -11.64 -1.52
C TYR A 394 58.77 -11.66 -1.53
N PRO A 395 59.47 -11.34 -2.64
CA PRO A 395 60.86 -10.95 -2.50
C PRO A 395 60.86 -9.53 -1.93
N ASP A 396 61.56 -9.37 -0.81
CA ASP A 396 61.93 -8.07 -0.27
C ASP A 396 62.31 -7.08 -1.39
N GLY A 397 61.59 -5.95 -1.45
CA GLY A 397 61.99 -4.78 -2.23
C GLY A 397 61.40 -4.66 -3.65
N ASP A 398 60.57 -3.63 -3.82
CA ASP A 398 60.38 -2.87 -5.07
C ASP A 398 59.75 -3.53 -6.31
N GLN A 399 59.18 -4.74 -6.24
CA GLN A 399 58.40 -5.33 -7.36
C GLN A 399 57.00 -5.85 -7.01
N GLY A 400 56.36 -5.28 -5.99
CA GLY A 400 54.93 -5.49 -5.76
C GLY A 400 54.11 -4.94 -6.92
N CYS A 401 53.56 -5.81 -7.76
CA CYS A 401 52.71 -5.43 -8.88
C CYS A 401 51.47 -4.66 -8.38
N LEU A 402 51.49 -3.33 -8.49
CA LEU A 402 50.40 -2.43 -8.11
C LEU A 402 49.07 -2.69 -8.86
N THR A 403 49.11 -3.48 -9.93
CA THR A 403 47.97 -3.79 -10.81
C THR A 403 47.54 -5.26 -10.77
N CYS A 404 48.19 -6.09 -9.96
CA CYS A 404 47.83 -7.49 -9.80
C CYS A 404 46.75 -7.54 -8.72
N GLY A 405 45.50 -7.81 -9.09
CA GLY A 405 44.41 -7.98 -8.12
C GLY A 405 44.80 -8.94 -7.01
N TYR A 406 44.33 -8.70 -5.79
CA TYR A 406 44.67 -9.49 -4.58
C TYR A 406 43.95 -10.85 -4.50
N GLY A 407 43.71 -11.43 -5.65
CA GLY A 407 43.35 -12.81 -5.94
C GLY A 407 43.68 -12.95 -7.42
N GLY A 408 44.51 -13.92 -7.79
CA GLY A 408 45.11 -13.98 -9.14
C GLY A 408 44.09 -13.70 -10.25
N GLY A 409 44.39 -12.68 -11.07
CA GLY A 409 43.70 -12.37 -12.32
C GLY A 409 42.30 -11.78 -12.16
N GLY A 410 42.00 -10.70 -12.89
CA GLY A 410 40.59 -10.35 -13.12
C GLY A 410 39.85 -11.56 -13.68
N TYR A 411 38.57 -11.73 -13.34
CA TYR A 411 37.73 -12.86 -13.75
C TYR A 411 37.62 -13.10 -15.27
N GLU A 412 38.20 -12.22 -16.09
CA GLU A 412 38.29 -12.37 -17.55
C GLU A 412 39.65 -12.85 -18.07
N THR A 413 40.61 -13.17 -17.20
CA THR A 413 41.90 -13.73 -17.62
C THR A 413 41.83 -15.25 -17.68
N ALA A 414 42.41 -15.84 -18.73
CA ALA A 414 42.56 -17.28 -18.93
C ALA A 414 43.39 -17.99 -17.83
N ASP A 415 43.72 -17.28 -16.75
CA ASP A 415 44.58 -17.66 -15.64
C ASP A 415 43.84 -18.43 -14.52
N TRP A 416 42.51 -18.62 -14.63
CA TRP A 416 41.80 -19.66 -13.86
C TRP A 416 42.36 -21.07 -14.16
N ASN A 417 43.02 -21.25 -15.30
CA ASN A 417 43.72 -22.48 -15.70
C ASN A 417 45.25 -22.40 -15.59
N GLY A 418 45.79 -21.42 -14.85
CA GLY A 418 47.22 -21.28 -14.61
C GLY A 418 47.72 -22.26 -13.54
N ASN A 419 48.01 -23.50 -13.92
CA ASN A 419 48.87 -24.49 -13.23
C ASN A 419 48.98 -24.41 -11.68
N TYR A 420 47.87 -24.29 -10.96
CA TYR A 420 47.84 -24.43 -9.51
C TYR A 420 48.02 -25.90 -9.13
N SER A 421 48.91 -26.16 -8.17
CA SER A 421 49.32 -27.54 -7.84
C SER A 421 48.35 -28.27 -6.90
N TYR A 422 47.47 -27.55 -6.20
CA TYR A 422 46.56 -28.11 -5.19
C TYR A 422 45.28 -27.25 -5.06
N TYR A 423 44.11 -27.87 -5.24
CA TYR A 423 42.79 -27.22 -5.10
C TYR A 423 41.94 -28.03 -4.12
N THR A 424 41.46 -27.40 -3.06
CA THR A 424 40.47 -27.99 -2.14
C THR A 424 39.33 -27.00 -1.92
N ASN A 425 38.12 -27.54 -1.82
CA ASN A 425 36.93 -26.77 -1.51
C ASN A 425 36.08 -27.49 -0.45
N GLY A 426 35.24 -26.72 0.22
CA GLY A 426 34.32 -27.25 1.22
C GLY A 426 33.55 -26.16 1.92
N THR A 427 32.83 -26.54 2.97
CA THR A 427 32.11 -25.61 3.84
C THR A 427 32.75 -25.64 5.22
N THR A 428 33.09 -24.47 5.77
CA THR A 428 33.64 -24.31 7.12
C THR A 428 32.76 -23.41 7.97
N GLN A 429 32.78 -23.61 9.30
CA GLN A 429 32.08 -22.78 10.28
C GLN A 429 33.00 -21.79 10.99
N GLN A 430 34.31 -21.87 10.75
CA GLN A 430 35.31 -21.03 11.37
C GLN A 430 36.25 -20.49 10.29
N ILE A 431 36.51 -19.19 10.36
CA ILE A 431 37.22 -18.41 9.35
C ILE A 431 38.60 -17.94 9.86
N ASN A 432 38.81 -18.02 11.18
CA ASN A 432 40.03 -17.60 11.85
C ASN A 432 40.88 -18.81 12.19
N PHE A 433 42.16 -18.73 11.88
CA PHE A 433 43.13 -19.80 12.03
C PHE A 433 44.55 -19.23 12.14
N GLU A 434 45.44 -19.99 12.76
CA GLU A 434 46.85 -19.63 12.97
C GLU A 434 47.73 -20.85 12.74
N SER A 435 48.97 -20.67 12.30
CA SER A 435 49.93 -21.77 12.22
C SER A 435 50.40 -22.21 13.60
N GLU A 436 50.35 -23.51 13.87
CA GLU A 436 50.85 -24.09 15.13
C GLU A 436 52.38 -24.10 15.25
N ASN A 437 53.12 -23.96 14.13
CA ASN A 437 54.57 -24.21 14.06
C ASN A 437 55.43 -22.96 13.77
N TYR A 438 54.87 -21.77 13.96
CA TYR A 438 55.63 -20.52 13.81
C TYR A 438 56.69 -20.37 14.92
N PRO A 439 57.95 -19.94 14.65
CA PRO A 439 58.50 -19.36 13.41
C PRO A 439 59.40 -20.29 12.58
N SER A 440 58.99 -21.54 12.33
CA SER A 440 59.75 -22.43 11.44
C SER A 440 59.48 -22.10 9.96
N TYR A 441 60.42 -21.41 9.30
CA TYR A 441 60.29 -20.96 7.89
C TYR A 441 60.35 -22.08 6.84
N SER A 442 60.62 -23.34 7.21
CA SER A 442 60.81 -24.43 6.23
C SER A 442 59.52 -25.15 5.84
N THR A 443 58.49 -25.16 6.72
CA THR A 443 57.18 -25.77 6.46
C THR A 443 56.18 -25.17 7.45
N ILE A 444 55.36 -24.23 6.98
CA ILE A 444 54.35 -23.58 7.81
C ILE A 444 53.08 -24.40 7.65
N LEU A 445 52.69 -25.13 8.69
CA LEU A 445 51.47 -25.95 8.64
C LEU A 445 50.31 -25.17 9.25
N CYS A 446 49.20 -25.11 8.51
CA CYS A 446 47.93 -24.56 8.96
C CYS A 446 46.82 -25.53 8.62
N GLN A 447 45.78 -25.56 9.45
CA GLN A 447 44.61 -26.40 9.20
C GLN A 447 43.37 -25.55 9.27
N LEU A 448 42.61 -25.48 8.17
CA LEU A 448 41.27 -24.93 8.22
C LEU A 448 40.38 -25.89 9.04
N PRO A 449 39.51 -25.36 9.90
CA PRO A 449 38.52 -26.14 10.63
C PRO A 449 37.68 -27.00 9.66
N GLY A 450 37.68 -28.32 9.91
CA GLY A 450 37.01 -29.31 9.04
C GLY A 450 37.90 -29.96 7.98
N GLN A 451 39.16 -29.54 7.82
CA GLN A 451 40.13 -30.27 7.01
C GLN A 451 40.57 -31.57 7.70
N PRO A 452 40.81 -32.66 6.96
CA PRO A 452 41.21 -33.95 7.53
C PRO A 452 42.65 -33.97 8.06
N ALA A 453 43.52 -33.07 7.59
CA ALA A 453 44.90 -32.92 8.03
C ALA A 453 45.39 -31.49 7.74
N ALA A 454 46.40 -31.02 8.48
CA ALA A 454 47.06 -29.75 8.21
C ALA A 454 47.78 -29.76 6.85
N THR A 455 47.73 -28.64 6.14
CA THR A 455 48.41 -28.43 4.85
C THR A 455 49.51 -27.39 4.99
N ASP A 456 50.50 -27.45 4.09
CA ASP A 456 51.49 -26.36 3.97
C ASP A 456 50.76 -25.09 3.54
N CYS A 457 50.83 -24.07 4.39
CA CYS A 457 50.23 -22.78 4.20
C CYS A 457 51.22 -21.71 3.76
N SER A 458 52.49 -22.07 3.52
CA SER A 458 53.41 -21.18 2.83
C SER A 458 52.85 -20.85 1.44
N GLN A 459 52.71 -19.56 1.13
CA GLN A 459 52.20 -19.08 -0.16
C GLN A 459 50.79 -19.58 -0.48
N TRP A 460 49.90 -19.54 0.52
CA TRP A 460 48.55 -20.05 0.39
C TRP A 460 47.52 -18.92 0.28
N THR A 461 46.59 -19.02 -0.68
CA THR A 461 45.38 -18.19 -0.71
C THR A 461 44.14 -19.00 -0.36
N VAL A 462 43.29 -18.42 0.50
CA VAL A 462 41.97 -18.94 0.85
C VAL A 462 40.91 -17.89 0.53
N VAL A 463 39.90 -18.26 -0.24
CA VAL A 463 38.75 -17.44 -0.57
C VAL A 463 37.55 -17.96 0.19
N PHE A 464 36.87 -17.10 0.94
CA PHE A 464 35.64 -17.42 1.66
C PHE A 464 34.45 -16.69 1.02
N GLN A 465 33.36 -17.42 0.78
CA GLN A 465 32.17 -16.90 0.13
C GLN A 465 30.89 -17.37 0.83
N GLY A 466 29.96 -16.45 1.01
CA GLY A 466 28.65 -16.74 1.56
C GLY A 466 27.84 -15.48 1.84
N TYR A 467 26.95 -15.58 2.81
CA TYR A 467 26.09 -14.49 3.23
C TYR A 467 26.30 -14.19 4.71
N LEU A 468 26.46 -12.92 5.05
CA LEU A 468 26.33 -12.41 6.41
C LEU A 468 24.84 -12.21 6.71
N HIS A 469 24.32 -12.90 7.72
CA HIS A 469 22.93 -12.83 8.16
C HIS A 469 22.80 -11.92 9.38
N ALA A 470 22.06 -10.82 9.26
CA ALA A 470 21.85 -9.89 10.35
C ALA A 470 20.82 -10.41 11.35
N THR A 471 21.24 -10.65 12.60
CA THR A 471 20.30 -11.04 13.67
C THR A 471 19.60 -9.87 14.36
N GLN A 472 20.06 -8.65 14.10
CA GLN A 472 19.56 -7.39 14.67
C GLN A 472 19.80 -6.28 13.65
N THR A 473 18.93 -5.27 13.64
CA THR A 473 19.08 -4.08 12.79
C THR A 473 20.18 -3.17 13.34
N GLY A 474 21.09 -2.71 12.47
CA GLY A 474 22.12 -1.73 12.77
C GLY A 474 23.43 -2.00 12.02
N ASN A 475 24.51 -1.39 12.49
CA ASN A 475 25.82 -1.48 11.84
C ASN A 475 26.60 -2.72 12.32
N TYR A 476 26.99 -3.57 11.37
CA TYR A 476 27.95 -4.66 11.57
C TYR A 476 29.32 -4.20 11.08
N THR A 477 30.29 -4.11 11.98
CA THR A 477 31.64 -3.66 11.65
C THR A 477 32.57 -4.85 11.49
N LEU A 478 33.21 -4.95 10.32
CA LEU A 478 34.25 -5.92 10.04
C LEU A 478 35.62 -5.28 10.30
N ALA A 479 36.42 -5.96 11.12
CA ALA A 479 37.75 -5.55 11.52
C ALA A 479 38.73 -6.73 11.35
N PRO A 480 39.43 -6.81 10.20
CA PRO A 480 40.51 -7.75 10.00
C PRO A 480 41.72 -7.35 10.86
N ASP A 481 42.41 -8.36 11.38
CA ASP A 481 43.63 -8.28 12.19
C ASP A 481 44.61 -9.34 11.67
N LEU A 482 45.85 -8.93 11.40
CA LEU A 482 46.88 -9.79 10.80
C LEU A 482 48.23 -9.55 11.49
N LEU A 483 49.09 -10.57 11.40
CA LEU A 483 50.51 -10.49 11.69
C LEU A 483 51.34 -10.27 10.40
N GLU A 484 52.63 -9.96 10.57
CA GLU A 484 53.59 -9.66 9.50
C GLU A 484 53.52 -10.65 8.31
N ASP A 485 53.66 -10.13 7.08
CA ASP A 485 53.66 -10.85 5.79
C ASP A 485 52.34 -11.52 5.33
N ASN A 486 51.18 -11.06 5.82
CA ASN A 486 49.85 -11.54 5.39
C ASN A 486 48.99 -10.42 4.74
N ALA A 487 47.94 -10.82 4.02
CA ALA A 487 46.90 -9.93 3.52
C ALA A 487 45.49 -10.52 3.67
N LEU A 488 44.51 -9.68 4.01
CA LEU A 488 43.10 -10.03 4.18
C LEU A 488 42.23 -8.87 3.68
N PHE A 489 41.43 -9.14 2.66
CA PHE A 489 40.51 -8.17 2.05
C PHE A 489 39.10 -8.71 2.00
N PHE A 490 38.10 -7.82 2.03
CA PHE A 490 36.70 -8.21 1.96
C PHE A 490 35.85 -7.29 1.05
N TRP A 491 34.76 -7.85 0.54
CA TRP A 491 33.80 -7.24 -0.37
C TRP A 491 32.38 -7.64 0.05
N GLY A 492 31.50 -6.66 0.23
CA GLY A 492 30.10 -6.84 0.60
C GLY A 492 29.13 -6.38 -0.49
N GLY A 493 27.91 -6.90 -0.44
CA GLY A 493 26.83 -6.50 -1.35
C GLY A 493 27.11 -6.92 -2.80
N GLU A 494 26.88 -6.02 -3.76
CA GLU A 494 27.12 -6.30 -5.18
C GLU A 494 28.60 -6.56 -5.50
N LYS A 495 29.51 -5.97 -4.72
CA LYS A 495 30.96 -6.13 -4.90
C LYS A 495 31.45 -7.52 -4.51
N ALA A 496 30.68 -8.25 -3.70
CA ALA A 496 30.97 -9.64 -3.36
C ALA A 496 30.95 -10.57 -4.60
N TYR A 497 30.43 -10.10 -5.75
CA TYR A 497 30.39 -10.84 -7.02
C TYR A 497 31.33 -10.26 -8.09
N SER A 498 32.23 -9.34 -7.73
CA SER A 498 33.05 -8.55 -8.67
C SER A 498 34.45 -9.13 -8.91
N SER A 499 35.28 -8.47 -9.73
CA SER A 499 36.69 -8.81 -10.05
C SER A 499 37.70 -8.78 -8.89
N TYR A 500 37.26 -8.54 -7.65
CA TYR A 500 38.09 -8.50 -6.44
C TYR A 500 39.38 -7.67 -6.57
N GLU A 501 39.25 -6.54 -7.26
CA GLU A 501 40.32 -5.57 -7.48
C GLU A 501 40.49 -4.60 -6.28
N ASN A 502 41.68 -4.02 -6.17
CA ASN A 502 42.07 -3.06 -5.12
C ASN A 502 41.19 -1.79 -5.12
N ASN A 503 40.68 -1.42 -6.29
CA ASN A 503 39.81 -0.25 -6.48
C ASN A 503 38.36 -0.49 -6.01
N ASN A 504 37.97 -1.75 -5.80
CA ASN A 504 36.61 -2.16 -5.50
C ASN A 504 36.47 -2.90 -4.16
N THR A 505 37.55 -3.06 -3.39
CA THR A 505 37.48 -3.60 -2.03
C THR A 505 36.83 -2.61 -1.06
N ASP A 506 36.03 -3.12 -0.13
CA ASP A 506 35.38 -2.30 0.90
C ASP A 506 36.31 -2.02 2.08
N GLY A 507 37.21 -2.96 2.38
CA GLY A 507 38.19 -2.83 3.44
C GLY A 507 39.11 -4.04 3.52
N GLY A 508 40.19 -3.89 4.28
CA GLY A 508 41.18 -4.94 4.44
C GLY A 508 42.46 -4.45 5.09
N VAL A 509 43.34 -5.39 5.37
CA VAL A 509 44.67 -5.14 5.91
C VAL A 509 45.71 -5.98 5.18
N SER A 510 46.85 -5.39 4.90
CA SER A 510 48.01 -6.08 4.33
C SER A 510 49.30 -5.53 4.91
N TYR A 511 50.40 -6.27 4.73
CA TYR A 511 51.74 -5.82 5.12
C TYR A 511 52.09 -4.43 4.56
N THR A 512 51.76 -4.19 3.29
CA THR A 512 51.85 -2.87 2.65
C THR A 512 50.45 -2.34 2.37
N GLN A 513 49.90 -1.57 3.31
CA GLN A 513 48.52 -1.07 3.23
C GLN A 513 48.29 -0.20 1.98
N PRO A 514 47.27 -0.50 1.16
CA PRO A 514 46.89 0.34 0.03
C PRO A 514 46.43 1.73 0.49
N ALA A 515 46.88 2.78 -0.20
CA ALA A 515 46.53 4.15 0.14
C ALA A 515 45.01 4.40 0.03
N GLY A 516 44.39 4.88 1.11
CA GLY A 516 42.96 5.22 1.15
C GLY A 516 42.02 4.06 1.44
N LEU A 517 42.52 2.82 1.57
CA LEU A 517 41.69 1.67 1.95
C LEU A 517 41.48 1.63 3.47
N PRO A 518 40.23 1.64 3.96
CA PRO A 518 39.97 1.56 5.40
C PRO A 518 40.30 0.17 5.93
N HIS A 519 40.91 0.13 7.12
CA HIS A 519 41.13 -1.13 7.85
C HIS A 519 39.80 -1.78 8.25
N THR A 520 38.82 -0.98 8.67
CA THR A 520 37.52 -1.45 9.14
C THR A 520 36.39 -0.85 8.30
N PHE A 521 35.36 -1.64 8.00
CA PHE A 521 34.18 -1.15 7.29
C PHE A 521 32.90 -1.60 8.00
N ALA A 522 31.86 -0.76 7.96
CA ALA A 522 30.58 -1.04 8.59
C ALA A 522 29.48 -1.19 7.55
N TYR A 523 28.76 -2.32 7.60
CA TYR A 523 27.57 -2.56 6.80
C TYR A 523 26.33 -2.26 7.65
N GLU A 524 25.49 -1.35 7.17
CA GLU A 524 24.16 -1.11 7.74
C GLU A 524 23.23 -2.20 7.24
N MET A 525 22.67 -2.99 8.15
CA MET A 525 21.81 -4.13 7.82
C MET A 525 20.54 -4.12 8.64
N VAL A 526 19.48 -4.68 8.07
CA VAL A 526 18.19 -4.89 8.75
C VAL A 526 18.13 -6.32 9.30
N ALA A 527 17.54 -6.49 10.48
CA ALA A 527 17.21 -7.79 11.05
C ALA A 527 16.57 -8.77 10.03
N GLY A 528 17.19 -9.93 9.83
CA GLY A 528 16.76 -10.96 8.88
C GLY A 528 17.33 -10.81 7.46
N GLU A 529 18.11 -9.77 7.19
CA GLU A 529 18.76 -9.53 5.90
C GLU A 529 19.98 -10.44 5.71
N PHE A 530 20.22 -10.84 4.46
CA PHE A 530 21.39 -11.60 4.03
C PHE A 530 22.24 -10.72 3.11
N LEU A 531 23.40 -10.28 3.60
CA LEU A 531 24.36 -9.52 2.82
C LEU A 531 25.35 -10.50 2.16
N PRO A 532 25.44 -10.53 0.82
CA PRO A 532 26.49 -11.27 0.14
C PRO A 532 27.87 -10.77 0.57
N ILE A 533 28.79 -11.70 0.88
CA ILE A 533 30.13 -11.34 1.32
C ILE A 533 31.18 -12.32 0.80
N THR A 534 32.28 -11.75 0.31
CA THR A 534 33.50 -12.47 -0.06
C THR A 534 34.67 -11.89 0.70
N PHE A 535 35.55 -12.73 1.22
CA PHE A 535 36.85 -12.27 1.73
C PHE A 535 37.96 -13.22 1.31
N ILE A 536 39.14 -12.64 1.06
CA ILE A 536 40.30 -13.33 0.52
C ILE A 536 41.44 -13.12 1.49
N TYR A 537 41.98 -14.24 1.96
CA TYR A 537 43.18 -14.29 2.79
C TYR A 537 44.34 -14.83 1.97
N ALA A 538 45.48 -14.16 1.97
CA ALA A 538 46.71 -14.59 1.33
C ALA A 538 47.87 -14.56 2.32
N ASN A 539 48.57 -15.69 2.46
CA ASN A 539 49.81 -15.80 3.21
C ASN A 539 51.00 -15.79 2.24
N GLY A 540 52.06 -15.06 2.59
CA GLY A 540 53.38 -15.18 1.97
C GLY A 540 54.23 -16.22 2.69
N TYR A 541 55.09 -15.77 3.62
CA TYR A 541 56.05 -16.59 4.38
C TYR A 541 55.98 -16.35 5.91
N GLY A 542 54.92 -15.68 6.38
CA GLY A 542 54.74 -15.27 7.77
C GLY A 542 54.01 -16.32 8.64
N PRO A 543 53.66 -15.98 9.91
CA PRO A 543 52.97 -16.86 10.86
C PRO A 543 51.61 -17.41 10.43
N ALA A 544 51.14 -17.03 9.24
CA ALA A 544 49.89 -17.48 8.67
C ALA A 544 48.71 -17.33 9.65
N LEU A 545 48.54 -16.12 10.19
CA LEU A 545 47.43 -15.77 11.07
C LEU A 545 46.34 -15.07 10.27
N ASN A 546 45.14 -15.65 10.25
CA ASN A 546 43.92 -15.00 9.77
C ASN A 546 43.00 -14.72 10.96
N ARG A 547 42.73 -13.44 11.25
CA ARG A 547 41.73 -13.03 12.23
C ARG A 547 40.80 -11.96 11.65
N LEU A 548 39.55 -12.31 11.43
CA LEU A 548 38.48 -11.40 11.12
C LEU A 548 37.54 -11.28 12.32
N THR A 549 37.42 -10.05 12.82
CA THR A 549 36.52 -9.72 13.93
C THR A 549 35.27 -9.05 13.40
N ILE A 550 34.09 -9.55 13.78
CA ILE A 550 32.82 -8.88 13.49
C ILE A 550 32.23 -8.32 14.78
N THR A 551 31.91 -7.03 14.78
CA THR A 551 31.21 -6.36 15.88
C THR A 551 29.77 -6.10 15.48
N SER A 552 28.81 -6.66 16.23
CA SER A 552 27.38 -6.44 15.99
C SER A 552 26.88 -5.10 16.54
N PRO A 553 25.67 -4.65 16.17
CA PRO A 553 25.15 -3.33 16.57
C PRO A 553 25.05 -3.10 18.08
N ASN A 554 24.94 -4.17 18.87
CA ASN A 554 24.93 -4.14 20.34
C ASN A 554 26.32 -4.06 20.98
N GLY A 555 27.40 -3.97 20.18
CA GLY A 555 28.78 -3.92 20.65
C GLY A 555 29.39 -5.28 21.00
N THR A 556 28.69 -6.39 20.79
CA THR A 556 29.27 -7.73 20.96
C THR A 556 30.23 -8.02 19.82
N THR A 557 31.43 -8.47 20.17
CA THR A 557 32.50 -8.82 19.25
C THR A 557 32.60 -10.34 19.11
N TYR A 558 32.71 -10.83 17.88
CA TYR A 558 32.77 -12.27 17.57
C TYR A 558 34.10 -12.59 16.89
N PRO A 559 35.08 -13.09 17.64
CA PRO A 559 36.45 -13.27 17.15
C PRO A 559 36.75 -14.67 16.60
N ASP A 560 35.91 -15.70 16.76
CA ASP A 560 36.28 -17.07 16.35
C ASP A 560 35.14 -17.90 15.72
N ASP A 561 33.88 -17.68 16.08
CA ASP A 561 32.75 -18.52 15.65
C ASP A 561 31.56 -17.69 15.18
N LEU A 562 31.40 -17.53 13.87
CA LEU A 562 30.39 -16.63 13.33
C LEU A 562 29.10 -17.39 12.98
N ASN A 563 28.20 -17.40 13.96
CA ASN A 563 26.79 -17.82 13.83
C ASN A 563 25.96 -16.99 12.83
N PHE A 564 26.59 -16.03 12.16
CA PHE A 564 25.99 -15.12 11.20
C PHE A 564 26.24 -15.54 9.76
N PHE A 565 27.14 -16.49 9.47
CA PHE A 565 27.37 -16.89 8.09
C PHE A 565 26.48 -18.03 7.65
N VAL A 566 25.95 -17.87 6.44
CA VAL A 566 25.16 -18.88 5.75
C VAL A 566 25.84 -19.20 4.42
N PRO A 567 26.07 -20.49 4.11
CA PRO A 567 26.71 -20.86 2.87
C PRO A 567 25.75 -20.54 1.72
N PRO A 568 26.28 -20.22 0.54
CA PRO A 568 25.45 -19.96 -0.61
C PRO A 568 24.69 -21.22 -1.03
N CYS A 569 23.48 -21.05 -1.58
CA CYS A 569 22.72 -22.18 -2.12
C CYS A 569 23.52 -22.89 -3.22
N PRO A 570 23.33 -24.20 -3.46
CA PRO A 570 24.07 -24.96 -4.49
C PRO A 570 24.00 -24.40 -5.92
N ASN A 571 22.99 -23.58 -6.23
CA ASN A 571 22.82 -22.91 -7.53
C ASN A 571 23.14 -21.40 -7.47
N SER A 572 23.81 -20.96 -6.41
CA SER A 572 24.21 -19.56 -6.23
C SER A 572 25.41 -19.23 -7.10
N PRO A 573 25.54 -17.99 -7.61
CA PRO A 573 26.73 -17.53 -8.33
C PRO A 573 28.04 -17.57 -7.50
N PHE A 574 27.97 -17.85 -6.19
CA PHE A 574 29.12 -18.08 -5.31
C PHE A 574 29.68 -19.51 -5.34
N VAL A 575 29.07 -20.44 -6.08
CA VAL A 575 29.58 -21.81 -6.23
C VAL A 575 30.11 -21.94 -7.67
N PRO A 576 31.44 -21.97 -7.88
CA PRO A 576 32.03 -22.11 -9.21
C PRO A 576 31.76 -23.47 -9.86
#